data_AF-A0A2D6KWK1-F1
#
_entry.id   AF-A0A2D6KWK1-F1
#
_cell.length_a   1.000
_cell.length_b   1.000
_cell.length_c   1.000
_cell.angle_alpha   90.00
_cell.angle_beta   90.00
_cell.angle_gamma   90.00
#
_symmetry.space_group_name_H-M   'P 1'
#
loop_
_entity.id
_entity.type
_entity.pdbx_description
1 polymer ?
#
loop_
_entity_poly.entity_id
_entity_poly.type
_entity_poly.pdbx_seq_one_letter_code
_entity_poly.pdbx_strand_id
1 'polypeptide(L)'
;MAKEPVTKNMTLGELVKKHPESAEIMFNYGLHCIGCHMAVTETIEQGAKAHGMSDEDVDRMVGEINETIDKPKEEKEPTKETEEEEEETEVLNKEKKKGFLNRVLSKLF
;
A
#
# COMPACT_ATOMS: atom_id res chain seq x y z
N MET A 1 5.05 -21.78 -12.00
CA MET A 1 5.59 -22.37 -10.77
C MET A 1 4.49 -22.24 -9.72
N ALA A 2 4.15 -23.32 -9.01
CA ALA A 2 3.24 -23.21 -7.88
C ALA A 2 3.92 -22.34 -6.82
N LYS A 3 3.24 -21.29 -6.35
CA LYS A 3 3.73 -20.48 -5.23
C LYS A 3 3.67 -21.34 -3.96
N GLU A 4 4.65 -21.18 -3.08
CA GLU A 4 4.63 -21.86 -1.78
C GLU A 4 3.43 -21.33 -0.96
N PRO A 5 2.70 -22.21 -0.24
CA PRO A 5 1.58 -21.79 0.58
C PRO A 5 2.06 -20.92 1.75
N VAL A 6 1.31 -19.86 2.02
CA VAL A 6 1.51 -18.98 3.17
C VAL A 6 0.98 -19.69 4.42
N THR A 7 1.75 -19.63 5.49
CA THR A 7 1.37 -20.17 6.80
C THR A 7 1.41 -19.06 7.84
N LYS A 8 0.62 -19.18 8.91
CA LYS A 8 0.55 -18.16 9.98
C LYS A 8 1.86 -17.91 10.74
N ASN A 9 2.83 -18.83 10.61
CA ASN A 9 4.18 -18.73 11.17
C ASN A 9 5.15 -17.93 10.28
N MET A 10 4.76 -17.62 9.04
CA MET A 10 5.54 -16.75 8.16
C MET A 10 5.62 -15.35 8.77
N THR A 11 6.77 -14.70 8.63
CA THR A 11 6.91 -13.31 9.08
C THR A 11 6.17 -12.37 8.14
N LEU A 12 5.61 -11.28 8.67
CA LEU A 12 4.94 -10.25 7.86
C LEU A 12 5.89 -9.68 6.79
N GLY A 13 7.17 -9.49 7.15
CA GLY A 13 8.20 -9.02 6.22
C GLY A 13 8.47 -9.99 5.07
N GLU A 14 8.57 -11.28 5.37
CA GLU A 14 8.73 -12.31 4.35
C GLU A 14 7.50 -12.39 3.44
N LEU A 15 6.31 -12.34 4.02
CA LEU A 15 5.04 -12.40 3.30
C LEU A 15 4.94 -11.27 2.28
N VAL A 16 5.11 -10.01 2.68
CA VAL A 16 4.99 -8.85 1.77
C VAL A 16 6.08 -8.87 0.70
N LYS A 17 7.29 -9.33 1.04
CA LYS A 17 8.38 -9.46 0.07
C LYS A 17 8.07 -10.49 -1.02
N LYS A 18 7.49 -11.63 -0.64
CA LYS A 18 7.14 -12.71 -1.57
C LYS A 18 5.82 -12.46 -2.32
N HIS A 19 4.87 -11.82 -1.65
CA HIS A 19 3.48 -11.64 -2.05
C HIS A 19 3.01 -10.21 -1.70
N PRO A 20 3.48 -9.17 -2.39
CA PRO A 20 3.08 -7.79 -2.11
C PRO A 20 1.56 -7.58 -2.21
N GLU A 21 0.87 -8.36 -3.03
CA GLU A 21 -0.60 -8.39 -3.13
C GLU A 21 -1.31 -8.72 -1.81
N SER A 22 -0.65 -9.40 -0.87
CA SER A 22 -1.22 -9.74 0.44
C SER A 22 -1.39 -8.52 1.36
N ALA A 23 -0.72 -7.40 1.07
CA ALA A 23 -0.79 -6.19 1.88
C ALA A 23 -2.21 -5.61 1.95
N GLU A 24 -2.95 -5.63 0.85
CA GLU A 24 -4.36 -5.16 0.80
C GLU A 24 -5.26 -6.00 1.70
N ILE A 25 -5.07 -7.32 1.71
CA ILE A 25 -5.84 -8.24 2.56
C ILE A 25 -5.54 -7.96 4.02
N MET A 26 -4.26 -7.92 4.40
CA MET A 26 -3.89 -7.65 5.79
C MET A 26 -4.34 -6.26 6.27
N PHE A 27 -4.36 -5.27 5.38
CA PHE A 27 -4.93 -3.94 5.66
C PHE A 27 -6.42 -4.05 6.00
N ASN A 28 -7.20 -4.79 5.23
CA ASN A 28 -8.64 -5.00 5.48
C ASN A 28 -8.91 -5.72 6.81
N TYR A 29 -7.96 -6.52 7.29
CA TYR A 29 -8.01 -7.15 8.62
C TYR A 29 -7.53 -6.24 9.75
N GLY A 30 -7.00 -5.05 9.46
CA GLY A 30 -6.58 -4.05 10.46
C GLY A 30 -5.08 -4.05 10.77
N LEU A 31 -4.25 -4.75 10.00
CA LEU A 31 -2.79 -4.74 10.13
C LEU A 31 -2.16 -3.59 9.34
N HIS A 32 -2.52 -2.34 9.66
CA HIS A 32 -1.98 -1.16 8.99
C HIS A 32 -0.47 -0.94 9.26
N CYS A 33 0.06 -1.59 10.29
CA CYS A 33 1.45 -1.44 10.74
C CYS A 33 2.48 -2.23 9.92
N ILE A 34 2.10 -2.83 8.78
CA ILE A 34 2.99 -3.66 7.94
C ILE A 34 4.27 -2.94 7.47
N GLY A 35 4.27 -1.61 7.41
CA GLY A 35 5.45 -0.79 7.12
C GLY A 35 6.33 -0.43 8.34
N CYS A 36 5.93 -0.81 9.56
CA CYS A 36 6.69 -0.56 10.77
C CYS A 36 7.89 -1.51 10.84
N HIS A 37 9.07 -0.97 11.14
CA HIS A 37 10.32 -1.73 11.30
C HIS A 37 10.27 -2.82 12.38
N MET A 38 9.24 -2.82 13.25
CA MET A 38 9.03 -3.90 14.21
C MET A 38 8.13 -5.03 13.69
N ALA A 39 7.14 -4.71 12.85
CA ALA A 39 6.21 -5.68 12.29
C ALA A 39 6.92 -6.69 11.35
N VAL A 40 8.02 -6.26 10.71
CA VAL A 40 8.78 -7.08 9.74
C VAL A 40 9.28 -8.41 10.32
N THR A 41 9.54 -8.47 11.64
CA THR A 41 10.05 -9.67 12.32
C THR A 41 8.97 -10.50 13.00
N GLU A 42 7.75 -9.98 13.14
CA GLU A 42 6.64 -10.69 13.76
C GLU A 42 6.04 -11.69 12.76
N THR A 43 5.54 -12.82 13.28
CA THR A 43 4.72 -13.72 12.46
C THR A 43 3.35 -13.10 12.19
N ILE A 44 2.68 -13.58 11.14
CA ILE A 44 1.29 -13.18 10.82
C ILE A 44 0.39 -13.38 12.04
N GLU A 45 0.48 -14.54 12.69
CA GLU A 45 -0.31 -14.85 13.87
C GLU A 45 -0.01 -13.90 15.05
N GLN A 46 1.26 -13.60 15.31
CA GLN A 46 1.64 -12.70 16.40
C GLN A 46 1.13 -11.28 16.15
N GLY A 47 1.35 -10.74 14.95
CA GLY A 47 0.88 -9.41 14.57
C GLY A 47 -0.64 -9.32 14.65
N ALA A 48 -1.36 -10.31 14.11
CA ALA A 48 -2.82 -10.39 14.19
C ALA A 48 -3.35 -10.43 15.63
N LYS A 49 -2.76 -11.28 16.47
CA LYS A 49 -3.16 -11.41 17.89
C LYS A 49 -2.85 -10.16 18.71
N ALA A 50 -1.76 -9.45 18.43
CA ALA A 50 -1.45 -8.17 19.06
C ALA A 50 -2.52 -7.10 18.80
N HIS A 51 -3.27 -7.25 17.70
CA HIS A 51 -4.39 -6.40 17.30
C HIS A 51 -5.77 -6.98 17.70
N GLY A 52 -5.81 -8.05 18.51
CA GLY A 52 -7.05 -8.59 19.08
C GLY A 52 -7.81 -9.57 18.19
N MET A 53 -7.20 -10.09 17.11
CA MET A 53 -7.81 -11.11 16.26
C MET A 53 -7.86 -12.48 16.94
N SER A 54 -8.93 -13.23 16.72
CA SER A 54 -9.03 -14.61 17.17
C SER A 54 -8.23 -15.57 16.27
N ASP A 55 -8.06 -16.82 16.70
CA ASP A 55 -7.43 -17.85 15.87
C ASP A 55 -8.19 -18.06 14.54
N GLU A 56 -9.52 -17.98 14.59
CA GLU A 56 -10.38 -18.09 13.42
C GLU A 56 -10.21 -16.91 12.44
N ASP A 57 -10.03 -15.70 12.96
CA ASP A 57 -9.75 -14.52 12.13
C ASP A 57 -8.39 -14.66 11.42
N VAL A 58 -7.37 -15.16 12.13
CA VAL A 58 -6.04 -15.45 11.56
C VAL A 58 -6.14 -16.50 10.46
N ASP A 59 -6.83 -17.60 10.72
CA ASP A 59 -6.98 -18.70 9.76
C ASP A 59 -7.75 -18.23 8.51
N ARG A 60 -8.78 -17.38 8.69
CA ARG A 60 -9.53 -16.78 7.56
C ARG A 60 -8.63 -15.86 6.73
N MET A 61 -7.88 -14.98 7.37
CA MET A 61 -6.94 -14.07 6.68
C MET A 61 -5.89 -14.85 5.88
N VAL A 62 -5.28 -15.87 6.47
CA VAL A 62 -4.28 -16.72 5.79
C VAL A 62 -4.92 -17.51 4.64
N GLY A 63 -6.17 -17.96 4.80
CA GLY A 63 -6.95 -18.57 3.73
C GLY A 63 -7.13 -17.64 2.53
N GLU A 64 -7.61 -16.41 2.76
CA GLU A 64 -7.80 -15.41 1.72
C GLU A 64 -6.49 -15.03 1.00
N ILE A 65 -5.38 -14.95 1.74
CA ILE A 65 -4.06 -14.72 1.17
C ILE A 65 -3.70 -15.86 0.21
N ASN A 66 -3.85 -17.11 0.66
CA ASN A 66 -3.54 -18.28 -0.18
C ASN A 66 -4.41 -18.35 -1.44
N GLU A 67 -5.71 -18.05 -1.31
CA GLU A 67 -6.62 -17.98 -2.47
C GLU A 67 -6.23 -16.89 -3.47
N THR A 68 -5.69 -15.77 -2.98
CA THR A 68 -5.30 -14.64 -3.81
C THR A 68 -4.00 -14.90 -4.56
N ILE A 69 -3.02 -15.52 -3.90
CA ILE A 69 -1.72 -15.81 -4.52
C ILE A 69 -1.76 -16.94 -5.56
N ASP A 70 -2.76 -17.83 -5.45
CA ASP A 70 -2.99 -18.93 -6.41
C ASP A 70 -3.69 -18.47 -7.69
N LYS A 71 -4.36 -17.31 -7.67
CA LYS A 71 -4.98 -16.74 -8.87
C LYS A 71 -3.91 -16.10 -9.77
N PRO A 72 -3.94 -16.34 -11.09
CA PRO A 72 -3.07 -15.64 -12.03
C PRO A 72 -3.35 -14.14 -11.93
N LYS A 73 -2.30 -13.35 -11.75
CA LYS A 73 -2.35 -11.90 -11.55
C LYS A 73 -3.23 -11.24 -12.62
N GLU A 74 -4.42 -10.77 -12.24
CA GLU A 74 -4.99 -9.60 -12.90
C GLU A 74 -4.17 -8.42 -12.40
N GLU A 75 -3.44 -7.78 -13.31
CA GLU A 75 -2.75 -6.52 -13.03
C GLU A 75 -3.80 -5.50 -12.59
N LYS A 76 -3.95 -5.29 -11.28
CA LYS A 76 -4.60 -4.08 -10.81
C LYS A 76 -3.68 -2.92 -11.21
N GLU A 77 -4.13 -2.18 -12.22
CA GLU A 77 -3.57 -0.89 -12.62
C GLU A 77 -3.33 -0.02 -11.38
N PRO A 78 -2.28 0.83 -11.38
CA PRO A 78 -1.99 1.73 -10.27
C PRO A 78 -3.24 2.54 -9.94
N THR A 79 -3.73 2.37 -8.70
CA THR A 79 -4.87 3.12 -8.18
C THR A 79 -4.57 4.61 -8.25
N LYS A 80 -5.53 5.31 -8.85
CA LYS A 80 -5.66 6.73 -9.20
C LYS A 80 -5.37 7.81 -8.12
N GLU A 81 -4.66 7.49 -7.04
CA GLU A 81 -4.44 8.44 -5.94
C GLU A 81 -3.19 9.32 -6.10
N THR A 82 -2.37 9.14 -7.15
CA THR A 82 -1.20 10.00 -7.40
C THR A 82 -1.32 10.93 -8.60
N GLU A 83 -2.45 10.96 -9.32
CA GLU A 83 -2.64 11.89 -10.45
C GLU A 83 -3.20 13.26 -10.02
N GLU A 84 -3.88 13.35 -8.86
CA GLU A 84 -4.46 14.62 -8.42
C GLU A 84 -3.42 15.63 -7.88
N GLU A 85 -2.27 15.18 -7.38
CA GLU A 85 -1.21 16.09 -6.90
C GLU A 85 -0.31 16.66 -8.02
N GLU A 86 -0.21 15.99 -9.17
CA GLU A 86 0.65 16.47 -10.27
C GLU A 86 -0.04 17.53 -11.13
N GLU A 87 -1.36 17.46 -11.32
CA GLU A 87 -2.08 18.46 -12.14
C GLU A 87 -2.24 19.81 -11.41
N GLU A 88 -2.47 19.79 -10.09
CA GLU A 88 -2.61 21.03 -9.31
C GLU A 88 -1.30 21.82 -9.24
N THR A 89 -0.16 21.13 -9.17
CA THR A 89 1.16 21.76 -9.08
C THR A 89 1.64 22.38 -10.40
N GLU A 90 1.21 21.88 -11.55
CA GLU A 90 1.56 22.47 -12.86
C GLU A 90 0.74 23.73 -13.17
N VAL A 91 -0.56 23.73 -12.85
CA VAL A 91 -1.45 24.89 -13.05
C VAL A 91 -1.02 26.07 -12.17
N LEU A 92 -0.71 25.82 -10.90
CA LEU A 92 -0.19 26.84 -9.95
C LEU A 92 1.13 27.47 -10.43
N ASN A 93 2.01 26.69 -11.05
CA ASN A 93 3.28 27.20 -11.56
C ASN A 93 3.13 28.08 -12.81
N LYS A 94 2.17 27.78 -13.69
CA LYS A 94 1.85 28.61 -14.86
C LYS A 94 1.22 29.94 -14.46
N GLU A 95 0.32 29.96 -13.47
CA GLU A 95 -0.30 31.20 -12.97
C GLU A 95 0.69 32.12 -12.28
N LYS A 96 1.56 31.58 -11.41
CA LYS A 96 2.62 32.35 -10.74
C LYS A 96 3.58 33.01 -11.73
N LYS A 97 3.94 32.32 -12.83
CA LYS A 97 4.81 32.89 -13.88
C LYS A 97 4.15 34.04 -14.65
N LYS A 98 2.86 33.90 -15.02
CA LYS A 98 2.12 34.97 -15.70
C LYS A 98 1.93 36.20 -14.81
N GLY A 99 1.58 35.99 -13.53
CA GLY A 99 1.45 37.07 -12.56
C GLY A 99 2.78 37.81 -12.33
N PHE A 100 3.89 37.08 -12.26
CA PHE A 100 5.22 37.66 -12.16
C PHE A 100 5.57 38.52 -13.39
N LEU A 101 5.32 38.02 -14.60
CA LEU A 101 5.65 38.72 -15.84
C LEU A 101 4.83 40.02 -16.00
N ASN A 102 3.53 39.98 -15.70
CA ASN A 102 2.68 41.18 -15.72
C ASN A 102 3.11 42.22 -14.68
N ARG A 103 3.62 41.78 -13.52
CA ARG A 103 4.13 42.69 -12.48
C ARG A 103 5.50 43.30 -12.82
N VAL A 104 6.30 42.62 -13.64
CA VAL A 104 7.55 43.15 -14.18
C VAL A 104 7.25 44.15 -15.30
N LEU A 105 6.37 43.80 -16.25
CA LEU A 105 6.01 44.66 -17.37
C LEU A 105 5.32 45.96 -16.94
N SER A 106 4.45 45.93 -15.93
CA SER A 106 3.81 47.12 -15.35
C SER A 106 4.74 48.07 -14.58
N LYS A 107 6.01 47.71 -14.39
CA LYS A 107 7.04 48.59 -13.79
C LYS A 107 8.01 49.17 -14.83
N LEU A 108 7.93 48.71 -16.08
CA LEU A 108 8.80 49.12 -17.19
C LEU A 108 8.14 50.18 -18.11
N PHE A 109 6.85 50.44 -17.90
CA PHE A 109 6.06 51.53 -18.49
C PHE A 109 5.41 52.32 -17.36
#